data_AF-A0A9P0FNS6-F1
#
_entry.id   AF-A0A9P0FNS6-F1
#
_cell.length_a   1.000
_cell.length_b   1.000
_cell.length_c   1.000
_cell.angle_alpha   90.00
_cell.angle_beta   90.00
_cell.angle_gamma   90.00
#
_symmetry.space_group_name_H-M   'P 1'
#
loop_
_entity.id
_entity.type
_entity.pdbx_description
1 polymer ?
#
loop_
_entity_poly.entity_id
_entity_poly.type
_entity_poly.pdbx_seq_one_letter_code
_entity_poly.pdbx_strand_id
1 'polypeptide(L)'
;MSNDFEWIDSTKEFLFCKLCQIKLSGSRFHLKRHERNSTHQKASKAVKTSQHLKSLVGDGSKNKLLKHQIKTAEIKLCCFICEENLPLLLMDTLPLLNKEIYPDSKIAQGVSMKRSKATKIITGVLGQTFKKEVINDLKKSRFSIIIDEITDISTKRSLVVVVRYWSDDHQKIVD
;
A
#
# COMPACT_ATOMS: atom_id res chain seq x y z
N MET A 1 6.17 43.28 9.93
CA MET A 1 6.52 44.22 8.84
C MET A 1 6.24 43.52 7.51
N SER A 2 5.55 44.23 6.64
CA SER A 2 4.74 43.73 5.53
C SER A 2 5.44 42.79 4.55
N ASN A 3 4.63 41.82 4.12
CA ASN A 3 4.90 40.70 3.22
C ASN A 3 5.13 41.14 1.75
N ASP A 4 5.91 42.20 1.53
CA ASP A 4 5.93 42.89 0.23
C ASP A 4 6.65 42.11 -0.90
N PHE A 5 7.33 41.00 -0.58
CA PHE A 5 8.07 40.18 -1.57
C PHE A 5 8.04 38.68 -1.23
N GLU A 6 7.05 37.96 -1.76
CA GLU A 6 6.82 36.52 -1.51
C GLU A 6 7.96 35.60 -2.00
N TRP A 7 8.79 36.07 -2.92
CA TRP A 7 9.90 35.32 -3.53
C TRP A 7 11.18 35.28 -2.66
N ILE A 8 11.16 35.96 -1.51
CA ILE A 8 12.27 35.97 -0.54
C ILE A 8 12.22 34.72 0.36
N ASP A 9 13.40 34.18 0.67
CA ASP A 9 13.58 33.09 1.62
C ASP A 9 13.70 33.57 3.06
N SER A 10 12.66 33.29 3.84
CA SER A 10 12.59 33.56 5.28
C SER A 10 13.36 32.55 6.12
N THR A 11 13.81 31.44 5.54
CA THR A 11 14.58 30.41 6.27
C THR A 11 16.07 30.72 6.38
N LYS A 12 16.56 31.72 5.63
CA LYS A 12 17.97 32.14 5.66
C LYS A 12 18.12 33.41 6.48
N GLU A 13 19.25 33.52 7.19
CA GLU A 13 19.61 34.71 7.99
C GLU A 13 19.91 35.96 7.14
N PHE A 14 19.93 35.82 5.81
CA PHE A 14 20.18 36.90 4.86
C PHE A 14 19.14 36.89 3.75
N LEU A 15 18.93 38.06 3.13
CA LEU A 15 18.01 38.22 2.00
C LEU A 15 18.45 37.33 0.83
N PHE A 16 17.61 36.37 0.47
CA PHE A 16 17.90 35.39 -0.58
C PHE A 16 16.70 35.23 -1.49
N CYS A 17 16.94 35.28 -2.81
CA CYS A 17 15.88 35.08 -3.79
C CYS A 17 15.75 33.59 -4.13
N LYS A 18 14.57 33.00 -3.86
CA LYS A 18 14.28 31.60 -4.19
C LYS A 18 14.25 31.32 -5.69
N LEU A 19 13.90 32.32 -6.49
CA LEU A 19 13.75 32.19 -7.94
C LEU A 19 15.09 32.29 -8.68
N CYS A 20 15.96 33.20 -8.24
CA CYS A 20 17.26 33.45 -8.88
C CYS A 20 18.41 32.71 -8.19
N GLN A 21 18.18 32.14 -7.00
CA GLN A 21 19.20 31.44 -6.20
C GLN A 21 20.44 32.29 -5.89
N ILE A 22 20.23 33.60 -5.70
CA ILE A 22 21.30 34.54 -5.36
C ILE A 22 21.05 35.20 -4.00
N LYS A 23 22.16 35.46 -3.29
CA LYS A 23 22.18 36.31 -2.11
C LYS A 23 21.98 37.76 -2.55
N LEU A 24 21.06 38.45 -1.89
CA LEU A 24 20.77 39.85 -2.12
C LEU A 24 21.34 40.69 -0.98
N SER A 25 21.78 41.89 -1.34
CA SER A 25 22.25 42.89 -0.39
C SER A 25 21.47 44.19 -0.59
N GLY A 26 21.19 44.88 0.51
CA GLY A 26 20.66 46.24 0.50
C GLY A 26 19.19 46.38 0.90
N SER A 27 18.76 47.64 0.92
CA SER A 27 17.43 48.09 1.34
C SER A 27 16.33 47.72 0.33
N ARG A 28 15.06 48.03 0.68
CA ARG A 28 13.86 47.83 -0.15
C ARG A 28 13.99 48.27 -1.62
N PHE A 29 14.79 49.30 -1.90
CA PHE A 29 15.07 49.75 -3.28
C PHE A 29 15.80 48.69 -4.11
N HIS A 30 16.76 47.98 -3.52
CA HIS A 30 17.50 46.90 -4.18
C HIS A 30 16.59 45.71 -4.49
N LEU A 31 15.63 45.41 -3.60
CA LEU A 31 14.63 44.36 -3.80
C LEU A 31 13.70 44.69 -4.97
N LYS A 32 13.16 45.92 -5.04
CA LYS A 32 12.34 46.36 -6.19
C LYS A 32 13.12 46.36 -7.50
N ARG A 33 14.41 46.71 -7.47
CA ARG A 33 15.28 46.65 -8.67
C ARG A 33 15.54 45.21 -9.10
N HIS A 34 15.77 44.30 -8.15
CA HIS A 34 15.97 42.88 -8.42
C HIS A 34 14.72 42.25 -9.07
N GLU A 35 13.54 42.53 -8.52
CA GLU A 35 12.26 42.03 -9.03
C GLU A 35 12.00 42.42 -10.49
N ARG A 36 12.42 43.64 -10.87
CA ARG A 36 12.30 44.15 -12.25
C ARG A 36 13.39 43.65 -13.19
N ASN A 37 14.41 42.95 -12.69
CA ASN A 37 15.49 42.45 -13.53
C ASN A 37 14.99 41.33 -14.45
N SER A 38 15.52 41.28 -15.68
CA SER A 38 15.10 40.34 -16.71
C SER A 38 15.31 38.88 -16.30
N THR A 39 16.35 38.61 -15.52
CA THR A 39 16.64 37.27 -14.95
C THR A 39 15.55 36.83 -13.98
N HIS A 40 15.14 37.72 -13.06
CA HIS A 40 14.07 37.46 -12.10
C HIS A 40 12.72 37.27 -12.80
N GLN A 41 12.39 38.13 -13.77
CA GLN A 41 11.13 38.02 -14.51
C GLN A 41 11.03 36.72 -15.31
N LYS A 42 12.12 36.26 -15.94
CA LYS A 42 12.16 34.97 -16.64
C LYS A 42 11.95 33.81 -15.69
N ALA A 43 12.64 33.79 -14.55
CA ALA A 43 12.50 32.76 -13.53
C ALA A 43 11.08 32.74 -12.92
N SER A 44 10.51 33.92 -12.64
CA SER A 44 9.15 34.07 -12.12
C SER A 44 8.09 33.55 -13.10
N LYS A 45 8.23 33.89 -14.40
CA LYS A 45 7.34 33.37 -15.46
C LYS A 45 7.45 31.85 -15.60
N ALA A 46 8.66 31.30 -15.59
CA ALA A 46 8.87 29.85 -15.68
C ALA A 46 8.23 29.07 -14.51
N VAL A 47 8.31 29.61 -13.29
CA VAL A 47 7.67 29.00 -12.11
C VAL A 47 6.14 29.08 -12.19
N LYS A 48 5.57 30.20 -12.66
CA LYS A 48 4.12 30.31 -12.87
C LYS A 48 3.61 29.29 -13.90
N THR A 49 4.37 29.04 -14.97
CA THR A 49 4.02 28.02 -15.96
C THR A 49 4.18 26.59 -15.44
N SER A 50 5.17 26.33 -14.57
CA SER A 50 5.43 24.98 -14.02
C SER A 50 4.52 24.57 -12.85
N GLN A 51 3.74 25.50 -12.29
CA GLN A 51 2.73 25.19 -11.25
C GLN A 51 1.71 24.15 -11.73
N HIS A 52 1.47 24.05 -13.04
CA HIS A 52 0.62 23.02 -13.64
C HIS A 52 1.15 21.58 -13.51
N LEU A 53 2.45 21.39 -13.22
CA LEU A 53 3.04 20.05 -13.02
C LEU A 53 2.96 19.57 -11.56
N LYS A 54 2.76 20.45 -10.58
CA LYS A 54 2.62 20.07 -9.16
C LYS A 54 1.30 19.35 -8.88
N SER A 55 0.24 19.61 -9.64
CA SER A 55 -1.02 18.89 -9.55
C SER A 55 -0.92 17.43 -10.02
N LEU A 56 0.07 17.08 -10.84
CA LEU A 56 0.30 15.71 -11.32
C LEU A 56 1.04 14.82 -10.29
N VAL A 57 1.76 15.42 -9.34
CA VAL A 57 2.60 14.70 -8.38
C VAL A 57 1.92 14.51 -7.01
N GLY A 58 0.91 15.34 -6.68
CA GLY A 58 0.24 15.34 -5.37
C GLY A 58 -0.74 14.18 -5.12
N ASP A 59 -1.28 13.56 -6.18
CA ASP A 59 -2.40 12.60 -6.06
C ASP A 59 -1.98 11.12 -6.21
N GLY A 60 -0.74 10.87 -6.62
CA GLY A 60 -0.21 9.51 -6.80
C GLY A 60 -0.09 8.74 -5.49
N SER A 61 0.28 9.42 -4.40
CA SER A 61 0.50 8.78 -3.09
C SER A 61 -0.80 8.30 -2.44
N LYS A 62 -1.84 9.16 -2.43
CA LYS A 62 -3.17 8.81 -1.88
C LYS A 62 -3.83 7.67 -2.67
N ASN A 63 -3.75 7.71 -4.00
CA ASN A 63 -4.28 6.64 -4.84
C ASN A 63 -3.52 5.32 -4.70
N LYS A 64 -2.19 5.38 -4.51
CA LYS A 64 -1.37 4.19 -4.22
C LYS A 64 -1.73 3.57 -2.87
N LEU A 65 -1.92 4.39 -1.84
CA LEU A 65 -2.34 3.94 -0.52
C LEU A 65 -3.72 3.26 -0.58
N LEU A 66 -4.69 3.89 -1.23
CA LEU A 66 -6.04 3.32 -1.38
C LEU A 66 -6.00 1.97 -2.10
N LYS A 67 -5.24 1.86 -3.21
CA LYS A 67 -5.05 0.58 -3.91
C LYS A 67 -4.45 -0.50 -3.02
N HIS A 68 -3.52 -0.14 -2.14
CA HIS A 68 -2.93 -1.08 -1.20
C HIS A 68 -3.97 -1.53 -0.16
N GLN A 69 -4.72 -0.59 0.42
CA GLN A 69 -5.79 -0.89 1.38
C GLN A 69 -6.88 -1.80 0.80
N ILE A 70 -7.27 -1.59 -0.45
CA ILE A 70 -8.22 -2.47 -1.16
C ILE A 70 -7.66 -3.88 -1.27
N LYS A 71 -6.39 -4.04 -1.70
CA LYS A 71 -5.75 -5.36 -1.76
C LYS A 71 -5.68 -6.04 -0.40
N THR A 72 -5.35 -5.29 0.66
CA THR A 72 -5.35 -5.81 2.02
C THR A 72 -6.74 -6.28 2.45
N ALA A 73 -7.79 -5.53 2.11
CA ALA A 73 -9.17 -5.95 2.38
C ALA A 73 -9.55 -7.24 1.65
N GLU A 74 -9.17 -7.36 0.37
CA GLU A 74 -9.40 -8.58 -0.42
C GLU A 74 -8.71 -9.81 0.18
N ILE A 75 -7.45 -9.66 0.63
CA ILE A 75 -6.71 -10.73 1.29
C ILE A 75 -7.39 -11.11 2.61
N LYS A 76 -7.79 -10.12 3.43
CA LYS A 76 -8.47 -10.38 4.70
C LYS A 76 -9.80 -11.12 4.52
N LEU A 77 -10.58 -10.78 3.48
CA LEU A 77 -11.79 -11.53 3.15
C LEU A 77 -11.49 -12.98 2.78
N CYS A 78 -10.43 -13.22 1.98
CA CYS A 78 -9.99 -14.58 1.69
C CYS A 78 -9.57 -15.34 2.95
N CYS A 79 -8.78 -14.71 3.83
CA CYS A 79 -8.36 -15.33 5.09
C CYS A 79 -9.58 -15.71 5.94
N PHE A 80 -10.54 -14.80 6.11
CA PHE A 80 -11.76 -15.06 6.87
C PHE A 80 -12.55 -16.25 6.33
N ILE A 81 -12.74 -16.33 5.01
CA ILE A 81 -13.41 -17.48 4.39
C ILE A 81 -12.67 -18.79 4.65
N CYS A 82 -11.34 -18.78 4.59
CA CYS A 82 -10.52 -19.98 4.84
C CYS A 82 -10.52 -20.39 6.32
N GLU A 83 -10.37 -19.44 7.24
CA GLU A 83 -10.28 -19.67 8.69
C GLU A 83 -11.58 -20.24 9.23
N GLU A 84 -12.73 -19.70 8.80
CA GLU A 84 -14.06 -20.14 9.22
C GLU A 84 -14.60 -21.32 8.38
N ASN A 85 -13.79 -21.88 7.47
CA ASN A 85 -14.16 -22.96 6.56
C ASN A 85 -15.48 -22.67 5.79
N LEU A 86 -15.65 -21.43 5.32
CA LEU A 86 -16.86 -20.99 4.65
C LEU A 86 -16.83 -21.30 3.15
N PRO A 87 -18.00 -21.46 2.50
CA PRO A 87 -18.06 -21.66 1.06
C PRO A 87 -17.46 -20.48 0.30
N LEU A 88 -16.52 -20.75 -0.62
CA LEU A 88 -15.96 -19.74 -1.52
C LEU A 88 -17.03 -19.00 -2.36
N LEU A 89 -18.20 -19.60 -2.54
CA LEU A 89 -19.35 -18.99 -3.20
C LEU A 89 -19.78 -17.66 -2.57
N LEU A 90 -19.55 -17.49 -1.26
CA LEU A 90 -19.86 -16.23 -0.58
C LEU A 90 -19.09 -15.04 -1.16
N MET A 91 -17.93 -15.26 -1.80
CA MET A 91 -17.19 -14.18 -2.45
C MET A 91 -17.88 -13.59 -3.67
N ASP A 92 -18.95 -14.20 -4.19
CA ASP A 92 -19.75 -13.60 -5.26
C ASP A 92 -20.75 -12.55 -4.73
N THR A 93 -21.14 -12.62 -3.45
CA THR A 93 -22.17 -11.75 -2.83
C THR A 93 -21.63 -10.87 -1.71
N LEU A 94 -20.70 -11.36 -0.89
CA LEU A 94 -20.16 -10.66 0.27
C LEU A 94 -19.49 -9.32 -0.10
N PRO A 95 -18.69 -9.20 -1.18
CA PRO A 95 -18.18 -7.90 -1.61
C PRO A 95 -19.25 -6.92 -2.06
N LEU A 96 -20.40 -7.41 -2.57
CA LEU A 96 -21.53 -6.56 -2.96
C LEU A 96 -22.24 -6.03 -1.71
N LEU A 97 -22.52 -6.92 -0.76
CA LEU A 97 -23.11 -6.57 0.53
C LEU A 97 -22.27 -5.51 1.26
N ASN A 98 -20.94 -5.67 1.28
CA ASN A 98 -20.04 -4.70 1.89
C ASN A 98 -20.14 -3.30 1.26
N LYS A 99 -20.47 -3.19 -0.03
CA LYS A 99 -20.67 -1.88 -0.68
C LYS A 99 -21.97 -1.22 -0.27
N GLU A 100 -23.00 -2.02 0.01
CA GLU A 100 -24.31 -1.53 0.44
C GLU A 100 -24.30 -1.11 1.91
N ILE A 101 -23.65 -1.90 2.78
CA ILE A 101 -23.55 -1.61 4.21
C ILE A 101 -22.60 -0.43 4.48
N TYR A 102 -21.55 -0.27 3.66
CA TYR A 102 -20.52 0.76 3.84
C TYR A 102 -20.43 1.69 2.62
N PRO A 103 -21.45 2.54 2.37
CA PRO A 103 -21.50 3.41 1.19
C PRO A 103 -20.43 4.52 1.23
N ASP A 104 -20.01 4.95 2.42
CA ASP A 104 -19.00 5.97 2.67
C ASP A 104 -17.55 5.46 2.51
N SER A 105 -17.35 4.15 2.60
CA SER A 105 -16.04 3.52 2.55
C SER A 105 -15.51 3.35 1.13
N LYS A 106 -14.55 4.20 0.73
CA LYS A 106 -13.82 4.06 -0.54
C LYS A 106 -13.14 2.69 -0.71
N ILE A 107 -12.75 2.06 0.41
CA ILE A 107 -12.15 0.73 0.39
C ILE A 107 -13.21 -0.31 0.02
N ALA A 108 -14.36 -0.31 0.69
CA ALA A 108 -15.45 -1.24 0.41
C ALA A 108 -15.94 -1.10 -1.05
N GLN A 109 -16.11 0.13 -1.53
CA GLN A 109 -16.47 0.42 -2.92
C GLN A 109 -15.41 -0.10 -3.92
N GLY A 110 -14.13 -0.01 -3.56
CA GLY A 110 -13.01 -0.45 -4.37
C GLY A 110 -12.75 -1.95 -4.38
N VAL A 111 -13.23 -2.70 -3.38
CA VAL A 111 -13.13 -4.17 -3.36
C VAL A 111 -13.93 -4.74 -4.53
N SER A 112 -13.25 -5.48 -5.40
CA SER A 112 -13.86 -6.11 -6.57
C SER A 112 -13.24 -7.48 -6.74
N MET A 113 -13.96 -8.47 -6.23
CA MET A 113 -13.57 -9.86 -6.33
C MET A 113 -14.79 -10.77 -6.32
N LYS A 114 -14.60 -11.94 -6.92
CA LYS A 114 -15.54 -13.05 -7.00
C LYS A 114 -14.77 -14.34 -6.71
N ARG A 115 -15.43 -15.49 -6.81
CA ARG A 115 -14.80 -16.82 -6.65
C ARG A 115 -13.46 -16.98 -7.36
N SER A 116 -13.38 -16.69 -8.66
CA SER A 116 -12.15 -16.96 -9.45
C SER A 116 -10.94 -16.17 -8.95
N LYS A 117 -11.15 -14.91 -8.55
CA LYS A 117 -10.08 -14.07 -7.97
C LYS A 117 -9.74 -14.52 -6.56
N ALA A 118 -10.75 -14.86 -5.74
CA ALA A 118 -10.54 -15.39 -4.40
C ALA A 118 -9.72 -16.69 -4.43
N THR A 119 -10.08 -17.65 -5.29
CA THR A 119 -9.33 -18.89 -5.49
C THR A 119 -7.88 -18.63 -5.84
N LYS A 120 -7.60 -17.70 -6.78
CA LYS A 120 -6.23 -17.35 -7.15
C LYS A 120 -5.43 -16.72 -6.00
N ILE A 121 -6.07 -15.89 -5.18
CA ILE A 121 -5.43 -15.31 -3.98
C ILE A 121 -5.13 -16.43 -2.97
N ILE A 122 -6.10 -17.31 -2.71
CA ILE A 122 -5.96 -18.38 -1.73
C ILE A 122 -4.89 -19.37 -2.15
N THR A 123 -4.95 -19.90 -3.37
CA THR A 123 -4.00 -20.94 -3.82
C THR A 123 -2.66 -20.37 -4.26
N GLY A 124 -2.66 -19.23 -4.95
CA GLY A 124 -1.47 -18.64 -5.55
C GLY A 124 -0.68 -17.72 -4.62
N VAL A 125 -1.33 -17.13 -3.62
CA VAL A 125 -0.69 -16.20 -2.68
C VAL A 125 -0.65 -16.80 -1.29
N LEU A 126 -1.80 -16.98 -0.63
CA LEU A 126 -1.86 -17.42 0.77
C LEU A 126 -1.23 -18.79 0.97
N GLY A 127 -1.66 -19.79 0.21
CA GLY A 127 -1.14 -21.15 0.31
C GLY A 127 0.37 -21.23 0.04
N GLN A 128 0.88 -20.44 -0.90
CA GLN A 128 2.32 -20.41 -1.18
C GLN A 128 3.12 -19.67 -0.11
N THR A 129 2.56 -18.61 0.49
CA THR A 129 3.19 -17.90 1.60
C THR A 129 3.26 -18.78 2.84
N PHE A 130 2.13 -19.33 3.30
CA PHE A 130 2.10 -20.19 4.48
C PHE A 130 2.94 -21.46 4.30
N LYS A 131 2.94 -22.06 3.10
CA LYS A 131 3.82 -23.20 2.81
C LYS A 131 5.30 -22.84 2.98
N LYS A 132 5.72 -21.66 2.54
CA LYS A 132 7.11 -21.20 2.70
C LYS A 132 7.47 -20.95 4.16
N GLU A 133 6.54 -20.36 4.92
CA GLU A 133 6.71 -20.13 6.36
C GLU A 133 6.89 -21.45 7.11
N VAL A 134 5.98 -22.41 6.92
CA VAL A 134 6.10 -23.75 7.50
C VAL A 134 7.44 -24.39 7.13
N ILE A 135 7.83 -24.40 5.84
CA ILE A 135 9.12 -24.96 5.42
C ILE A 135 10.31 -24.29 6.13
N ASN A 136 10.24 -22.97 6.35
CA ASN A 136 11.31 -22.24 7.02
C ASN A 136 11.42 -22.60 8.50
N ASP A 137 10.30 -22.84 9.16
CA ASP A 137 10.26 -23.27 10.55
C ASP A 137 10.77 -24.71 10.71
N LEU A 138 10.35 -25.61 9.82
CA LEU A 138 10.78 -27.01 9.82
C LEU A 138 12.29 -27.17 9.57
N LYS A 139 12.95 -26.18 8.95
CA LYS A 139 14.41 -26.17 8.80
C LYS A 139 15.16 -25.82 10.10
N LYS A 140 14.48 -25.19 11.05
CA LYS A 140 15.08 -24.68 12.30
C LYS A 140 14.71 -25.53 13.51
N SER A 141 13.53 -26.16 13.49
CA SER A 141 13.02 -26.96 14.60
C SER A 141 13.03 -28.46 14.28
N ARG A 142 13.14 -29.29 15.33
CA ARG A 142 12.70 -30.69 15.27
C ARG A 142 11.19 -30.71 14.99
N PHE A 143 10.74 -31.69 14.21
CA PHE A 143 9.33 -31.89 13.90
C PHE A 143 9.01 -33.39 13.80
N SER A 144 7.73 -33.71 13.93
CA SER A 144 7.18 -35.04 13.64
C SER A 144 6.22 -34.94 12.47
N ILE A 145 6.19 -35.97 11.62
CA ILE A 145 5.24 -36.08 10.52
C ILE A 145 4.21 -37.16 10.88
N ILE A 146 2.93 -36.83 10.73
CA ILE A 146 1.83 -37.78 10.79
C ILE A 146 1.37 -37.99 9.34
N ILE A 147 1.41 -39.23 8.90
CA ILE A 147 1.00 -39.63 7.55
C ILE A 147 -0.19 -40.56 7.70
N ASP A 148 -1.28 -40.24 7.01
CA ASP A 148 -2.48 -41.05 6.99
C ASP A 148 -2.96 -41.26 5.55
N GLU A 149 -3.35 -42.49 5.21
CA GLU A 149 -3.90 -42.83 3.89
C GLU A 149 -5.41 -42.97 4.00
N ILE A 150 -6.14 -42.07 3.36
CA ILE A 150 -7.60 -42.16 3.28
C ILE A 150 -7.95 -43.00 2.05
N THR A 151 -8.64 -44.12 2.30
CA THR A 151 -9.26 -44.94 1.27
C THR A 151 -10.75 -44.69 1.28
N ASP A 152 -11.22 -43.83 0.38
CA ASP A 152 -12.63 -43.74 0.03
C ASP A 152 -12.97 -44.92 -0.92
N ILE A 153 -14.25 -45.31 -1.01
CA ILE A 153 -14.74 -46.31 -1.97
C ILE A 153 -14.55 -45.81 -3.42
N SER A 154 -14.28 -44.51 -3.59
CA SER A 154 -13.87 -43.93 -4.86
C SER A 154 -12.46 -44.36 -5.31
N THR A 155 -12.18 -44.30 -6.60
CA THR A 155 -10.87 -44.66 -7.19
C THR A 155 -9.73 -43.69 -6.83
N LYS A 156 -9.96 -42.70 -5.96
CA LYS A 156 -8.99 -41.68 -5.57
C LYS A 156 -8.41 -41.98 -4.20
N ARG A 157 -7.14 -42.39 -4.19
CA ARG A 157 -6.34 -42.48 -2.95
C ARG A 157 -5.83 -41.09 -2.57
N SER A 158 -5.97 -40.73 -1.30
CA SER A 158 -5.47 -39.46 -0.77
C SER A 158 -4.52 -39.74 0.38
N LEU A 159 -3.31 -39.15 0.31
CA LEU A 159 -2.34 -39.19 1.40
C LEU A 159 -2.39 -37.85 2.14
N VAL A 160 -2.77 -37.90 3.40
CA VAL A 160 -2.77 -36.75 4.30
C VAL A 160 -1.43 -36.71 5.02
N VAL A 161 -0.76 -35.56 4.95
CA VAL A 161 0.51 -35.32 5.63
C VAL A 161 0.33 -34.11 6.53
N VAL A 162 0.44 -34.33 7.84
CA VAL A 162 0.39 -33.29 8.88
C VAL A 162 1.77 -33.19 9.51
N VAL A 163 2.25 -31.98 9.77
CA VAL A 163 3.57 -31.77 10.37
C VAL A 163 3.40 -31.03 11.68
N ARG A 164 3.74 -31.71 12.78
CA ARG A 164 3.73 -31.15 14.13
C ARG A 164 5.12 -30.63 14.49
N TYR A 165 5.24 -29.36 14.85
CA TYR A 165 6.51 -28.71 15.16
C TYR A 165 6.39 -27.62 16.23
N TRP A 166 7.50 -27.24 16.86
CA TRP A 166 7.56 -26.08 17.74
C TRP A 166 7.79 -24.81 16.92
N SER A 167 6.90 -23.83 17.03
CA SER A 167 7.05 -22.52 16.40
C SER A 167 7.62 -21.53 17.39
N ASP A 168 8.83 -21.03 17.10
CA ASP A 168 9.45 -19.96 17.90
C ASP A 168 8.70 -18.64 17.80
N ASP A 169 8.09 -18.34 16.65
CA ASP A 169 7.34 -17.10 16.43
C ASP A 169 6.06 -17.06 17.28
N HIS A 170 5.40 -18.21 17.46
CA HIS A 170 4.17 -18.33 18.24
C HIS A 170 4.37 -18.85 19.66
N GLN A 171 5.59 -19.26 20.02
CA GLN A 171 5.93 -19.86 21.33
C GLN A 171 5.00 -21.03 21.70
N LYS A 172 4.66 -21.88 20.72
CA LYS A 172 3.76 -23.03 20.91
C LYS A 172 4.01 -24.14 19.89
N ILE A 173 3.47 -25.32 20.17
CA ILE A 173 3.38 -26.40 19.20
C ILE A 173 2.29 -26.06 18.17
N VAL A 174 2.61 -26.26 16.89
CA VAL A 174 1.73 -26.05 15.73
C VAL A 174 1.60 -27.38 14.98
N ASP A 175 0.39 -27.63 14.46
CA ASP A 175 0.00 -28.81 13.68
C ASP A 175 -0.41 -28.41 12.25
#